data_AF-A0A939TWK2-F1
#
_entry.id   AF-A0A939TWK2-F1
#
_cell.length_a   1.000
_cell.length_b   1.000
_cell.length_c   1.000
_cell.angle_alpha   90.00
_cell.angle_beta   90.00
_cell.angle_gamma   90.00
#
_symmetry.space_group_name_H-M   'P 1'
#
loop_
_entity.id
_entity.type
_entity.pdbx_description
1 polymer ?
#
loop_
_entity_poly.entity_id
_entity_poly.type
_entity_poly.pdbx_seq_one_letter_code
_entity_poly.pdbx_strand_id
1 'polypeptide(L)'
;NDDGDIDRTILEFVKMKNDDSVIEPNTPYLIKAKNSGKKTISVENTTLYESKANSIECSTTTEQFTFIGLYKKPSFSFYSQTFIRKYVMDKGLLSELTAQSDIGPYRWYMTRENRNSAYGINNNNTAKEISIRVVGEETTGIANIQHTSPNTQTYDLNGRKVNENNLKPGMYVKNGKKFVVR
;
A
#
# COMPACT_ATOMS: atom_id res chain seq x y z
N ASN A 1 2.11 -23.38 -0.65
CA ASN A 1 3.52 -23.19 -0.18
C ASN A 1 4.30 -22.34 -1.18
N ASP A 2 3.71 -21.21 -1.58
CA ASP A 2 4.21 -20.28 -2.61
C ASP A 2 4.72 -20.95 -3.90
N ASP A 3 4.18 -22.13 -4.19
CA ASP A 3 4.44 -22.96 -5.36
C ASP A 3 3.54 -22.61 -6.55
N GLY A 4 2.61 -21.66 -6.37
CA GLY A 4 1.71 -21.21 -7.43
C GLY A 4 0.59 -22.20 -7.77
N ASP A 5 0.49 -23.31 -7.05
CA ASP A 5 -0.67 -24.19 -7.10
C ASP A 5 -1.76 -23.65 -6.17
N ILE A 6 -3.02 -23.80 -6.59
CA ILE A 6 -4.16 -23.47 -5.73
C ILE A 6 -4.16 -24.46 -4.56
N ASP A 7 -3.59 -24.03 -3.45
CA ASP A 7 -3.71 -24.69 -2.16
C ASP A 7 -5.21 -24.93 -1.91
N ARG A 8 -5.55 -26.21 -1.67
CA ARG A 8 -6.92 -26.70 -1.47
C ARG A 8 -7.71 -25.70 -0.63
N THR A 9 -8.74 -25.08 -1.20
CA THR A 9 -9.59 -24.13 -0.46
C THR A 9 -10.35 -24.90 0.61
N ILE A 10 -9.81 -24.94 1.83
CA ILE A 10 -10.49 -25.49 2.99
C ILE A 10 -11.52 -24.45 3.41
N LEU A 11 -12.79 -24.71 3.13
CA LEU A 11 -13.87 -23.92 3.68
C LEU A 11 -14.01 -24.29 5.16
N GLU A 12 -13.45 -23.47 6.05
CA GLU A 12 -13.66 -23.62 7.48
C GLU A 12 -15.06 -23.13 7.84
N PHE A 13 -15.84 -24.00 8.49
CA PHE A 13 -17.16 -23.67 8.97
C PHE A 13 -17.16 -23.61 10.49
N VAL A 14 -17.58 -22.47 11.04
CA VAL A 14 -17.85 -22.36 12.46
C VAL A 14 -19.26 -22.88 12.71
N LYS A 15 -19.35 -24.05 13.37
CA LYS A 15 -20.64 -24.55 13.86
C LYS A 15 -21.00 -23.77 15.13
N MET A 16 -22.06 -22.97 15.05
CA MET A 16 -22.67 -22.37 16.24
C MET A 16 -23.14 -23.50 17.16
N LYS A 17 -22.60 -23.53 18.39
CA LYS A 17 -22.75 -24.68 19.29
C LYS A 17 -24.14 -24.69 19.95
N ASN A 18 -24.68 -23.50 20.24
CA ASN A 18 -25.89 -23.29 21.04
C ASN A 18 -26.73 -22.14 20.45
N ASP A 19 -28.00 -22.01 20.87
CA ASP A 19 -28.88 -20.91 20.45
C ASP A 19 -28.39 -19.53 20.94
N ASP A 20 -27.56 -19.49 21.99
CA ASP A 20 -26.92 -18.26 22.52
C ASP A 20 -25.64 -17.85 21.76
N SER A 21 -25.27 -18.57 20.70
CA SER A 21 -24.07 -18.22 19.94
C SER A 21 -24.26 -16.87 19.26
N VAL A 22 -23.30 -15.97 19.39
CA VAL A 22 -23.37 -14.62 18.82
C VAL A 22 -22.76 -14.62 17.41
N ILE A 23 -23.47 -14.03 16.47
CA ILE A 23 -22.93 -13.65 15.15
C ILE A 23 -22.39 -12.22 15.31
N GLU A 24 -21.09 -12.03 15.12
CA GLU A 24 -20.48 -10.72 15.23
C GLU A 24 -20.98 -9.80 14.11
N PRO A 25 -21.29 -8.53 14.40
CA PRO A 25 -21.71 -7.58 13.38
C PRO A 25 -20.61 -7.38 12.32
N ASN A 26 -21.02 -7.02 11.10
CA ASN A 26 -20.14 -6.65 10.00
C ASN A 26 -19.15 -7.73 9.52
N THR A 27 -19.38 -8.99 9.90
CA THR A 27 -18.61 -10.13 9.38
C THR A 27 -19.46 -10.89 8.35
N PRO A 28 -18.94 -11.21 7.15
CA PRO A 28 -19.68 -12.01 6.18
C PRO A 28 -19.74 -13.47 6.64
N TYR A 29 -20.94 -14.05 6.71
CA TYR A 29 -21.16 -15.44 7.09
C TYR A 29 -21.85 -16.23 5.98
N LEU A 30 -21.40 -17.47 5.75
CA LEU A 30 -22.11 -18.46 4.96
C LEU A 30 -23.02 -19.29 5.88
N ILE A 31 -24.33 -19.08 5.79
CA ILE A 31 -25.30 -19.81 6.62
C ILE A 31 -25.76 -21.06 5.87
N LYS A 32 -25.44 -22.23 6.41
CA LYS A 32 -25.91 -23.52 5.90
C LYS A 32 -27.14 -24.00 6.66
N ALA A 33 -28.25 -24.23 5.96
CA ALA A 33 -29.44 -24.83 6.56
C ALA A 33 -29.21 -26.31 6.92
N LYS A 34 -29.70 -26.75 8.08
CA LYS A 34 -29.60 -28.15 8.53
C LYS A 34 -30.41 -29.12 7.65
N ASN A 35 -31.55 -28.65 7.10
CA ASN A 35 -32.48 -29.43 6.28
C ASN A 35 -32.92 -28.60 5.07
N SER A 36 -33.34 -29.27 3.99
CA SER A 36 -33.85 -28.63 2.76
C SER A 36 -35.16 -27.85 2.98
N GLY A 37 -35.53 -27.04 1.98
CA GLY A 37 -36.75 -26.20 1.96
C GLY A 37 -36.53 -24.76 2.40
N LYS A 38 -37.55 -23.90 2.20
CA LYS A 38 -37.55 -22.48 2.58
C LYS A 38 -37.32 -22.36 4.09
N LYS A 39 -36.39 -21.49 4.51
CA LYS A 39 -36.12 -21.16 5.92
C LYS A 39 -36.37 -19.68 6.14
N THR A 40 -36.86 -19.34 7.33
CA THR A 40 -37.04 -17.96 7.77
C THR A 40 -36.10 -17.72 8.94
N ILE A 41 -35.36 -16.63 8.92
CA ILE A 41 -34.56 -16.15 10.05
C ILE A 41 -35.36 -14.99 10.66
N SER A 42 -35.88 -15.20 11.86
CA SER A 42 -36.52 -14.14 12.64
C SER A 42 -35.45 -13.42 13.44
N VAL A 43 -35.38 -12.11 13.30
CA VAL A 43 -34.46 -11.25 14.06
C VAL A 43 -35.31 -10.46 15.03
N GLU A 44 -35.35 -10.90 16.29
CA GLU A 44 -36.11 -10.28 17.38
C GLU A 44 -35.13 -9.71 18.43
N ASN A 45 -35.51 -8.63 19.12
CA ASN A 45 -34.68 -7.98 20.16
C ASN A 45 -33.25 -7.57 19.71
N THR A 46 -33.07 -7.23 18.43
CA THR A 46 -31.76 -6.77 17.93
C THR A 46 -31.64 -5.26 18.06
N THR A 47 -30.51 -4.79 18.60
CA THR A 47 -30.13 -3.38 18.52
C THR A 47 -29.31 -3.22 17.25
N LEU A 48 -29.84 -2.53 16.25
CA LEU A 48 -29.09 -2.15 15.05
C LEU A 48 -28.04 -1.11 15.47
N TYR A 49 -26.79 -1.54 15.57
CA TYR A 49 -25.69 -0.62 15.82
C TYR A 49 -25.43 0.25 14.59
N GLU A 50 -25.08 1.52 14.83
CA GLU A 50 -24.59 2.39 13.77
C GLU A 50 -23.33 1.77 13.15
N SER A 51 -23.29 1.77 11.82
CA SER A 51 -22.19 1.20 11.05
C SER A 51 -20.87 1.87 11.44
N LYS A 52 -20.04 1.22 12.25
CA LYS A 52 -18.61 1.54 12.29
C LYS A 52 -18.04 1.13 10.95
N ALA A 53 -17.59 2.11 10.18
CA ALA A 53 -16.91 1.87 8.91
C ALA A 53 -15.61 1.11 9.19
N ASN A 54 -15.70 -0.22 9.24
CA ASN A 54 -14.55 -1.08 9.35
C ASN A 54 -13.96 -1.17 7.95
N SER A 55 -13.11 -0.21 7.60
CA SER A 55 -12.24 -0.34 6.45
C SER A 55 -11.14 -1.34 6.77
N ILE A 56 -10.75 -2.13 5.77
CA ILE A 56 -9.52 -2.92 5.83
C ILE A 56 -8.54 -2.23 4.90
N GLU A 57 -7.39 -1.84 5.44
CA GLU A 57 -6.33 -1.21 4.69
C GLU A 57 -5.20 -2.19 4.42
N CYS A 58 -4.70 -2.18 3.19
CA CYS A 58 -3.46 -2.82 2.83
C CYS A 58 -2.72 -1.98 1.80
N SER A 59 -1.42 -2.22 1.64
CA SER A 59 -0.59 -1.37 0.78
C SER A 59 0.60 -2.10 0.18
N THR A 60 1.00 -1.64 -1.01
CA THR A 60 2.30 -1.92 -1.62
C THR A 60 3.25 -0.75 -1.34
N THR A 61 4.45 -0.79 -1.93
CA THR A 61 5.40 0.33 -1.90
C THR A 61 4.84 1.59 -2.55
N THR A 62 3.96 1.46 -3.54
CA THR A 62 3.49 2.57 -4.40
C THR A 62 1.99 2.85 -4.33
N GLU A 63 1.21 1.93 -3.76
CA GLU A 63 -0.25 2.03 -3.70
C GLU A 63 -0.81 1.73 -2.32
N GLN A 64 -1.92 2.41 -2.01
CA GLN A 64 -2.78 2.09 -0.88
C GLN A 64 -4.13 1.57 -1.40
N PHE A 65 -4.60 0.50 -0.76
CA PHE A 65 -5.87 -0.14 -1.03
C PHE A 65 -6.72 -0.12 0.23
N THR A 66 -7.94 0.39 0.12
CA THR A 66 -8.89 0.43 1.24
C THR A 66 -10.17 -0.29 0.83
N PHE A 67 -10.49 -1.38 1.53
CA PHE A 67 -11.72 -2.14 1.34
C PHE A 67 -12.80 -1.62 2.28
N ILE A 68 -13.95 -1.26 1.73
CA ILE A 68 -15.01 -0.57 2.47
C ILE A 68 -16.34 -1.27 2.21
N GLY A 69 -17.03 -1.65 3.29
CA GLY A 69 -18.39 -2.17 3.24
C GLY A 69 -19.41 -1.04 3.06
N LEU A 70 -20.34 -1.22 2.12
CA LEU A 70 -21.49 -0.36 1.87
C LEU A 70 -22.74 -1.02 2.41
N TYR A 71 -23.36 -0.43 3.43
CA TYR A 71 -24.65 -0.87 3.97
C TYR A 71 -25.85 -0.11 3.36
N LYS A 72 -25.59 1.00 2.67
CA LYS A 72 -26.59 1.82 1.97
C LYS A 72 -26.14 2.05 0.53
N LYS A 73 -27.10 2.30 -0.37
CA LYS A 73 -26.81 2.66 -1.76
C LYS A 73 -26.03 4.00 -1.78
N PRO A 74 -24.85 4.07 -2.42
CA PRO A 74 -24.07 5.30 -2.50
C PRO A 74 -24.77 6.39 -3.31
N SER A 75 -24.60 7.64 -2.89
CA SER A 75 -25.09 8.85 -3.58
C SER A 75 -24.24 9.20 -4.80
N PHE A 76 -24.72 10.08 -5.69
CA PHE A 76 -23.99 10.48 -6.90
C PHE A 76 -22.57 11.03 -6.62
N SER A 77 -22.39 11.79 -5.53
CA SER A 77 -21.10 12.31 -5.07
C SER A 77 -20.05 11.23 -4.76
N PHE A 78 -20.48 9.99 -4.52
CA PHE A 78 -19.59 8.85 -4.32
C PHE A 78 -18.74 8.57 -5.56
N TYR A 79 -19.29 8.80 -6.76
CA TYR A 79 -18.65 8.47 -8.04
C TYR A 79 -17.75 9.59 -8.57
N SER A 80 -17.84 10.80 -8.03
CA SER A 80 -17.20 12.00 -8.59
C SER A 80 -15.81 12.32 -8.04
N GLN A 81 -15.23 11.49 -7.15
CA GLN A 81 -13.90 11.76 -6.59
C GLN A 81 -12.79 11.35 -7.55
N THR A 82 -12.12 12.33 -8.16
CA THR A 82 -11.18 12.16 -9.28
C THR A 82 -9.83 11.56 -8.92
N PHE A 83 -9.40 11.67 -7.66
CA PHE A 83 -8.08 11.22 -7.21
C PHE A 83 -8.07 9.81 -6.61
N ILE A 84 -9.26 9.24 -6.38
CA ILE A 84 -9.44 7.95 -5.73
C ILE A 84 -10.23 7.06 -6.67
N ARG A 85 -9.54 6.11 -7.31
CA ARG A 85 -10.22 5.13 -8.15
C ARG A 85 -10.95 4.14 -7.27
N LYS A 86 -12.21 3.84 -7.61
CA LYS A 86 -13.05 2.90 -6.85
C LYS A 86 -13.37 1.68 -7.71
N TYR A 87 -13.34 0.50 -7.12
CA TYR A 87 -13.56 -0.76 -7.80
C TYR A 87 -14.58 -1.61 -7.06
N VAL A 88 -15.42 -2.35 -7.79
CA VAL A 88 -16.40 -3.29 -7.24
C VAL A 88 -16.25 -4.65 -7.93
N MET A 89 -16.59 -5.73 -7.23
CA MET A 89 -16.81 -7.01 -7.88
C MET A 89 -18.21 -7.04 -8.49
N ASP A 90 -18.29 -7.08 -9.82
CA ASP A 90 -19.53 -7.30 -10.57
C ASP A 90 -19.41 -8.59 -11.37
N LYS A 91 -20.37 -9.51 -11.18
CA LYS A 91 -20.41 -10.81 -11.87
C LYS A 91 -19.08 -11.60 -11.82
N GLY A 92 -18.37 -11.50 -10.69
CA GLY A 92 -17.08 -12.18 -10.47
C GLY A 92 -15.86 -11.45 -11.04
N LEU A 93 -16.02 -10.27 -11.62
CA LEU A 93 -14.93 -9.45 -12.16
C LEU A 93 -14.76 -8.16 -11.36
N LEU A 94 -13.52 -7.82 -11.03
CA LEU A 94 -13.20 -6.53 -10.43
C LEU A 94 -13.24 -5.46 -11.52
N SER A 95 -14.15 -4.50 -11.38
CA SER A 95 -14.39 -3.43 -12.38
C SER A 95 -14.31 -2.05 -11.74
N GLU A 96 -13.77 -1.07 -12.48
CA GLU A 96 -13.74 0.33 -12.04
C GLU A 96 -15.16 0.91 -12.05
N LEU A 97 -15.49 1.66 -11.01
CA LEU A 97 -16.77 2.30 -10.84
C LEU A 97 -16.81 3.61 -11.62
N THR A 98 -17.89 3.79 -12.39
CA THR A 98 -18.20 5.02 -13.12
C THR A 98 -19.50 5.62 -12.59
N ALA A 99 -19.84 6.83 -13.01
CA ALA A 99 -21.11 7.47 -12.66
C ALA A 99 -22.35 6.67 -13.11
N GLN A 100 -22.18 5.72 -14.03
CA GLN A 100 -23.22 4.82 -14.54
C GLN A 100 -23.25 3.48 -13.80
N SER A 101 -22.30 3.19 -12.91
CA SER A 101 -22.29 1.95 -12.13
C SER A 101 -23.45 1.92 -11.12
N ASP A 102 -24.15 0.80 -11.05
CA ASP A 102 -25.20 0.59 -10.04
C ASP A 102 -24.69 -0.33 -8.92
N ILE A 103 -24.31 0.29 -7.79
CA ILE A 103 -23.92 -0.44 -6.58
C ILE A 103 -25.09 -0.45 -5.61
N GLY A 104 -25.63 -1.64 -5.34
CA GLY A 104 -26.62 -1.83 -4.29
C GLY A 104 -26.04 -1.76 -2.87
N PRO A 105 -26.89 -1.63 -1.84
CA PRO A 105 -26.48 -1.80 -0.45
C PRO A 105 -25.98 -3.23 -0.18
N TYR A 106 -25.32 -3.43 0.96
CA TYR A 106 -24.71 -4.68 1.42
C TYR A 106 -23.65 -5.24 0.46
N ARG A 107 -22.86 -4.35 -0.15
CA ARG A 107 -21.74 -4.69 -1.03
C ARG A 107 -20.43 -4.16 -0.45
N TRP A 108 -19.31 -4.51 -1.07
CA TRP A 108 -18.01 -3.93 -0.76
C TRP A 108 -17.43 -3.26 -2.01
N TYR A 109 -16.61 -2.24 -1.80
CA TYR A 109 -15.79 -1.65 -2.86
C TYR A 109 -14.37 -1.43 -2.35
N MET A 110 -13.43 -1.34 -3.28
CA MET A 110 -12.02 -1.07 -3.02
C MET A 110 -11.67 0.31 -3.56
N THR A 111 -11.02 1.14 -2.76
CA THR A 111 -10.33 2.33 -3.28
C THR A 111 -8.88 1.99 -3.60
N ARG A 112 -8.34 2.62 -4.64
CA ARG A 112 -6.91 2.60 -4.96
C ARG A 112 -6.40 4.03 -5.04
N GLU A 113 -5.39 4.32 -4.25
CA GLU A 113 -4.70 5.60 -4.22
C GLU A 113 -3.22 5.41 -4.49
N ASN A 114 -2.65 6.30 -5.31
CA ASN A 114 -1.22 6.28 -5.57
C ASN A 114 -0.51 7.03 -4.45
N ARG A 115 0.29 6.34 -3.64
CA ARG A 115 1.03 6.96 -2.54
C ARG A 115 2.00 8.04 -3.03
N ASN A 116 2.57 7.90 -4.22
CA ASN A 116 3.49 8.87 -4.80
C ASN A 116 2.82 10.20 -5.17
N SER A 117 1.50 10.20 -5.41
CA SER A 117 0.75 11.42 -5.70
C SER A 117 0.54 12.30 -4.46
N ALA A 118 0.43 11.69 -3.27
CA ALA A 118 0.37 12.42 -2.00
C ALA A 118 1.70 13.13 -1.66
N TYR A 119 2.82 12.61 -2.15
CA TYR A 119 4.17 13.15 -1.90
C TYR A 119 4.73 14.02 -3.02
N GLY A 120 3.94 14.32 -4.06
CA GLY A 120 4.41 15.12 -5.20
C GLY A 120 5.67 14.55 -5.85
N ILE A 121 5.75 13.22 -5.99
CA ILE A 121 6.89 12.58 -6.66
C ILE A 121 6.78 12.86 -8.16
N ASN A 122 7.35 14.00 -8.56
CA ASN A 122 7.68 14.25 -9.95
C ASN A 122 8.81 13.28 -10.30
N ASN A 123 8.57 12.35 -11.22
CA ASN A 123 9.60 11.45 -11.78
C ASN A 123 10.64 12.21 -12.65
N ASN A 124 10.88 13.48 -12.36
CA ASN A 124 11.89 14.33 -13.00
C ASN A 124 13.28 14.18 -12.36
N ASN A 125 13.44 13.25 -11.41
CA ASN A 125 14.76 12.89 -10.89
C ASN A 125 15.56 12.26 -12.02
N THR A 126 16.45 13.05 -12.62
CA THR A 126 17.49 12.52 -13.50
C THR A 126 18.28 11.44 -12.76
N ALA A 127 18.73 10.40 -13.46
CA ALA A 127 19.36 9.19 -12.91
C ALA A 127 20.64 9.39 -12.05
N LYS A 128 20.97 10.63 -11.68
CA LYS A 128 22.17 11.04 -10.94
C LYS A 128 21.91 11.36 -9.47
N GLU A 129 20.67 11.27 -8.98
CA GLU A 129 20.33 11.66 -7.62
C GLU A 129 19.57 10.55 -6.88
N ILE A 130 20.14 10.05 -5.78
CA ILE A 130 19.43 9.20 -4.82
C ILE A 130 18.60 10.13 -3.94
N SER A 131 17.29 10.15 -4.13
CA SER A 131 16.37 10.92 -3.30
C SER A 131 15.92 10.07 -2.11
N ILE A 132 16.33 10.46 -0.90
CA ILE A 132 15.85 9.87 0.35
C ILE A 132 14.80 10.83 0.92
N ARG A 133 13.56 10.36 1.10
CA ARG A 133 12.48 11.14 1.73
C ARG A 133 11.93 10.38 2.92
N VAL A 134 11.66 11.10 4.00
CA VAL A 134 11.07 10.57 5.23
C VAL A 134 9.56 10.43 5.03
N VAL A 135 9.02 9.26 5.38
CA VAL A 135 7.58 8.98 5.38
C VAL A 135 7.16 8.74 6.83
N GLY A 136 6.52 9.73 7.47
CA GLY A 136 6.05 9.67 8.87
C GLY A 136 6.23 11.01 9.62
N GLU A 137 5.58 11.17 10.78
CA GLU A 137 5.66 12.38 11.64
C GLU A 137 6.97 12.49 12.43
N GLU A 138 7.72 11.39 12.56
CA GLU A 138 8.98 11.35 13.30
C GLU A 138 10.18 11.71 12.40
N THR A 139 10.94 12.74 12.80
CA THR A 139 12.14 13.15 12.08
C THR A 139 13.24 12.12 12.26
N THR A 140 13.54 11.32 11.24
CA THR A 140 14.81 10.60 11.20
C THR A 140 15.91 11.66 11.09
N GLY A 141 16.92 11.65 11.96
CA GLY A 141 18.01 12.65 11.97
C GLY A 141 18.94 12.62 10.75
N ILE A 142 18.43 12.19 9.60
CA ILE A 142 19.13 11.97 8.34
C ILE A 142 19.02 13.26 7.51
N ALA A 143 20.15 13.92 7.28
CA ALA A 143 20.25 15.08 6.40
C ALA A 143 20.42 14.67 4.92
N ASN A 144 20.10 15.58 4.00
CA ASN A 144 20.34 15.39 2.57
C ASN A 144 21.81 15.08 2.27
N ILE A 145 22.06 14.32 1.20
CA ILE A 145 23.41 14.03 0.70
C ILE A 145 24.07 15.36 0.36
N GLN A 146 25.10 15.74 1.12
CA GLN A 146 25.87 16.94 0.82
C GLN A 146 26.84 16.63 -0.32
N HIS A 147 26.66 17.32 -1.44
CA HIS A 147 27.71 17.44 -2.44
C HIS A 147 28.82 18.31 -1.86
N THR A 148 29.84 17.68 -1.27
CA THR A 148 31.08 18.40 -0.98
C THR A 148 31.68 18.87 -2.30
N SER A 149 32.04 20.14 -2.39
CA SER A 149 32.74 20.73 -3.53
C SER A 149 33.88 19.80 -3.99
N PRO A 150 34.20 19.72 -5.29
CA PRO A 150 35.27 18.86 -5.77
C PRO A 150 36.54 19.07 -4.93
N ASN A 151 36.93 18.01 -4.21
CA ASN A 151 38.04 18.10 -3.29
C ASN A 151 39.33 18.25 -4.10
N THR A 152 39.85 19.47 -4.14
CA THR A 152 41.08 19.82 -4.86
C THR A 152 42.32 19.15 -4.29
N GLN A 153 42.19 18.46 -3.16
CA GLN A 153 43.27 17.72 -2.51
C GLN A 153 43.54 16.39 -3.22
N THR A 154 44.82 16.05 -3.29
CA THR A 154 45.29 14.77 -3.85
C THR A 154 45.53 13.79 -2.71
N TYR A 155 45.15 12.53 -2.92
CA TYR A 155 45.31 11.45 -1.95
C TYR A 155 46.09 10.28 -2.54
N ASP A 156 46.88 9.59 -1.72
CA ASP A 156 47.39 8.26 -2.06
C ASP A 156 46.30 7.19 -1.92
N LEU A 157 46.60 5.94 -2.31
CA LEU A 157 45.62 4.85 -2.27
C LEU A 157 45.19 4.43 -0.86
N ASN A 158 45.93 4.86 0.16
CA ASN A 158 45.57 4.64 1.57
C ASN A 158 44.66 5.76 2.09
N GLY A 159 44.25 6.71 1.23
CA GLY A 159 43.38 7.82 1.61
C GLY A 159 44.10 8.92 2.38
N ARG A 160 45.44 8.94 2.40
CA ARG A 160 46.22 10.02 3.02
C ARG A 160 46.41 11.16 2.04
N LYS A 161 46.15 12.39 2.49
CA LYS A 161 46.40 13.62 1.72
C LYS A 161 47.89 13.77 1.42
N VAL A 162 48.22 14.07 0.17
CA VAL A 162 49.59 14.27 -0.32
C VAL A 162 49.76 15.64 -0.99
N ASN A 163 50.98 16.17 -1.00
CA ASN A 163 51.31 17.42 -1.68
C ASN A 163 51.53 17.17 -3.18
N GLU A 164 50.71 17.79 -4.02
CA GLU A 164 50.75 17.62 -5.48
C GLU A 164 52.07 18.10 -6.12
N ASN A 165 52.78 19.03 -5.49
CA ASN A 165 54.05 19.54 -6.02
C ASN A 165 55.22 18.54 -5.85
N ASN A 166 55.05 17.48 -5.07
CA ASN A 166 56.12 16.53 -4.72
C ASN A 166 55.63 15.07 -4.76
N LEU A 167 54.94 14.68 -5.84
CA LEU A 167 54.46 13.31 -6.02
C LEU A 167 55.59 12.39 -6.47
N LYS A 168 55.69 11.21 -5.83
CA LYS A 168 56.54 10.11 -6.30
C LYS A 168 55.80 9.33 -7.40
N PRO A 169 56.50 8.59 -8.28
CA PRO A 169 55.86 7.69 -9.22
C PRO A 169 54.89 6.74 -8.51
N GLY A 170 53.65 6.66 -9.00
CA GLY A 170 52.57 5.96 -8.31
C GLY A 170 51.17 6.40 -8.72
N MET A 171 50.14 5.80 -8.12
CA MET A 171 48.73 6.08 -8.39
C MET A 171 48.10 6.93 -7.28
N TYR A 172 47.31 7.93 -7.67
CA TYR A 172 46.70 8.92 -6.78
C TYR A 172 45.24 9.17 -7.14
N VAL A 173 44.47 9.74 -6.21
CA VAL A 173 43.08 10.15 -6.39
C VAL A 173 42.95 11.66 -6.20
N LYS A 174 42.33 12.35 -7.17
CA LYS A 174 41.96 13.77 -7.09
C LYS A 174 40.59 13.97 -7.71
N ASN A 175 39.71 14.73 -7.06
CA ASN A 175 38.32 14.92 -7.53
C ASN A 175 37.59 13.59 -7.86
N GLY A 176 37.83 12.53 -7.09
CA GLY A 176 37.26 11.21 -7.33
C GLY A 176 37.79 10.46 -8.57
N LYS A 177 38.80 10.99 -9.26
CA LYS A 177 39.45 10.35 -10.42
C LYS A 177 40.83 9.84 -10.06
N LYS A 178 41.16 8.64 -10.55
CA LYS A 178 42.49 8.02 -10.42
C LYS A 178 43.41 8.55 -11.51
N PHE A 179 44.65 8.87 -11.17
CA PHE A 179 45.70 9.21 -12.13
C PHE A 179 47.05 8.61 -11.71
N VAL A 180 47.96 8.48 -12.66
CA VAL A 180 49.30 7.89 -12.44
C VAL A 180 50.36 8.95 -12.71
N VAL A 181 51.26 9.14 -11.75
CA VAL A 181 52.51 9.89 -11.93
C VAL A 181 53.58 8.90 -12.33
N ARG A 182 54.30 9.17 -13.42
CA ARG A 182 55.42 8.37 -13.90
C ARG A 182 56.74 8.97 -13.43
#